data_AF-A0A9E0NLH8-F1
#
_entry.id   AF-A0A9E0NLH8-F1
#
_cell.length_a   1.000
_cell.length_b   1.000
_cell.length_c   1.000
_cell.angle_alpha   90.00
_cell.angle_beta   90.00
_cell.angle_gamma   90.00
#
_symmetry.space_group_name_H-M   'P 1'
#
loop_
_entity.id
_entity.type
_entity.pdbx_description
1 polymer ?
#
loop_
_entity_poly.entity_id
_entity_poly.type
_entity_poly.pdbx_seq_one_letter_code
_entity_poly.pdbx_strand_id
1 'polypeptide(L)'
;VVLFFASTLLYSQAATAKALIPSALLLGVSPLTVVASFAAVSALFVLPTYPTLIAAVEMDDTGSTRIGKFVFNHPFIIPGVIAIALSVVFAFIIGGMIL
;
A
#
# COMPACT_ATOMS: atom_id res chain seq x y z
N VAL A 1 -3.48 1.38 -8.69
CA VAL A 1 -3.32 -0.08 -8.93
C VAL A 1 -1.86 -0.48 -9.14
N VAL A 2 -1.14 0.08 -10.12
CA VAL A 2 0.28 -0.29 -10.39
C VAL A 2 1.18 -0.12 -9.15
N LEU A 3 1.10 1.03 -8.47
CA LEU A 3 1.88 1.29 -7.25
C LEU A 3 1.61 0.29 -6.12
N PHE A 4 0.37 -0.18 -6.00
CA PHE A 4 -0.03 -1.17 -4.98
C PHE A 4 0.73 -2.47 -5.19
N PHE A 5 0.58 -3.09 -6.37
CA PHE A 5 1.25 -4.37 -6.64
C PHE A 5 2.77 -4.23 -6.70
N ALA A 6 3.29 -3.13 -7.25
CA ALA A 6 4.72 -2.89 -7.26
C ALA A 6 5.29 -2.80 -5.83
N SER A 7 4.62 -2.10 -4.92
CA SER A 7 5.07 -2.03 -3.53
C SER A 7 4.97 -3.35 -2.78
N THR A 8 3.97 -4.17 -3.08
CA THR A 8 3.89 -5.54 -2.58
C THR A 8 5.11 -6.38 -3.00
N LEU A 9 5.59 -6.24 -4.23
CA LEU A 9 6.73 -7.02 -4.75
C LEU A 9 8.08 -6.45 -4.32
N LEU A 10 8.21 -5.13 -4.26
CA LEU A 10 9.46 -4.43 -3.94
C LEU A 10 9.70 -4.28 -2.43
N TYR A 11 8.68 -4.54 -1.60
CA TYR A 11 8.71 -4.40 -0.15
C TYR A 11 9.25 -3.05 0.35
N SER A 12 9.10 -1.99 -0.44
CA SER A 12 9.62 -0.66 -0.09
C SER A 12 8.83 0.44 -0.76
N GLN A 13 8.26 1.33 0.07
CA GLN A 13 7.54 2.52 -0.38
C GLN A 13 8.46 3.42 -1.21
N ALA A 14 9.67 3.67 -0.68
CA ALA A 14 10.65 4.54 -1.31
C ALA A 14 11.19 3.96 -2.61
N ALA A 15 11.50 2.65 -2.66
CA ALA A 15 11.97 2.01 -3.88
C ALA A 15 10.89 2.03 -4.96
N THR A 16 9.64 1.73 -4.60
CA THR A 16 8.49 1.76 -5.52
C THR A 16 8.27 3.15 -6.10
N ALA A 17 8.25 4.17 -5.23
CA ALA A 17 8.10 5.56 -5.63
C ALA A 17 9.24 5.98 -6.57
N LYS A 18 10.49 5.72 -6.18
CA LYS A 18 11.67 6.05 -6.97
C LYS A 18 11.68 5.37 -8.34
N ALA A 19 11.21 4.12 -8.41
CA ALA A 19 11.20 3.35 -9.66
C ALA A 19 10.08 3.77 -10.60
N LEU A 20 8.88 4.10 -10.10
CA LEU A 20 7.68 4.23 -10.92
C LEU A 20 7.20 5.66 -11.12
N ILE A 21 7.40 6.57 -10.15
CA ILE A 21 6.89 7.95 -10.25
C ILE A 21 7.53 8.72 -11.41
N PRO A 22 8.86 8.69 -11.63
CA PRO A 22 9.45 9.38 -12.77
C PRO A 22 8.86 8.91 -14.10
N SER A 23 8.69 7.60 -14.26
CA SER A 23 8.09 6.99 -15.46
C SER A 23 6.63 7.40 -15.64
N ALA A 24 5.84 7.46 -14.56
CA ALA A 24 4.45 7.91 -14.63
C ALA A 24 4.34 9.37 -15.10
N LEU A 25 5.20 10.26 -14.61
CA LEU A 25 5.24 11.65 -15.03
C LEU A 25 5.65 11.79 -16.50
N LEU A 26 6.64 11.01 -16.96
CA LEU A 26 7.05 10.98 -18.37
C LEU A 26 5.93 10.50 -19.31
N LEU A 27 5.04 9.63 -18.83
CA LEU A 27 3.86 9.16 -19.56
C LEU A 27 2.68 10.13 -19.51
N GLY A 28 2.84 11.32 -18.92
CA GLY A 28 1.82 12.36 -18.88
C GLY A 28 0.80 12.22 -17.74
N VAL A 29 1.05 11.38 -16.74
CA VAL A 29 0.21 11.33 -15.54
C VAL A 29 0.31 12.66 -14.80
N SER A 30 -0.83 13.27 -14.46
CA SER A 30 -0.83 14.58 -13.80
C SER A 30 -0.15 14.53 -12.43
N PRO A 31 0.55 15.61 -12.00
CA PRO A 31 1.15 15.68 -10.67
C PRO A 31 0.15 15.43 -9.54
N LEU A 32 -1.08 15.93 -9.67
CA LEU A 32 -2.17 15.65 -8.74
C LEU A 32 -2.42 14.14 -8.61
N THR A 33 -2.51 13.41 -9.73
CA THR A 33 -2.75 11.96 -9.74
C THR A 33 -1.61 11.21 -9.04
N VAL A 34 -0.37 11.63 -9.26
CA VAL A 34 0.81 11.03 -8.62
C VAL A 34 0.77 11.23 -7.11
N VAL A 35 0.51 12.46 -6.65
CA VAL A 35 0.45 12.80 -5.22
C VAL A 35 -0.74 12.10 -4.56
N ALA A 36 -1.93 12.17 -5.16
CA ALA A 36 -3.14 11.56 -4.61
C ALA A 36 -3.04 10.04 -4.52
N SER A 37 -2.34 9.40 -5.48
CA SER A 37 -2.15 7.95 -5.50
C SER A 37 -0.98 7.49 -4.63
N PHE A 38 -0.22 8.39 -4.00
CA PHE A 38 1.03 8.05 -3.31
C PHE A 38 0.82 7.00 -2.21
N ALA A 39 -0.26 7.08 -1.44
CA ALA A 39 -0.58 6.10 -0.39
C ALA A 39 -0.63 4.64 -0.89
N ALA A 40 -0.83 4.41 -2.20
CA ALA A 40 -0.78 3.08 -2.80
C ALA A 40 0.60 2.43 -2.76
N VAL A 41 1.69 3.14 -2.48
CA VAL A 41 3.02 2.52 -2.29
C VAL A 41 3.16 1.80 -0.95
N SER A 42 2.14 1.81 -0.09
CA SER A 42 2.17 1.25 1.26
C SER A 42 1.66 -0.19 1.35
N ALA A 43 1.46 -0.90 0.24
CA ALA A 43 0.90 -2.25 0.20
C ALA A 43 1.90 -3.35 0.58
N LEU A 44 2.73 -3.07 1.59
CA LEU A 44 3.81 -3.95 2.07
C LEU A 44 3.26 -5.13 2.90
N PHE A 45 2.05 -5.00 3.41
CA PHE A 45 1.37 -6.00 4.23
C PHE A 45 0.76 -7.16 3.42
N VAL A 46 0.69 -7.05 2.08
CA VAL A 46 -0.09 -7.98 1.25
C VAL A 46 0.53 -9.37 1.22
N LEU A 47 1.86 -9.45 1.24
CA LEU A 47 2.57 -10.71 1.41
C LEU A 47 3.02 -10.81 2.87
N PRO A 48 2.78 -11.94 3.55
CA PRO A 48 3.03 -12.10 4.97
C PRO A 48 4.51 -12.38 5.25
N THR A 49 5.41 -11.60 4.66
CA THR A 49 6.86 -11.70 4.87
C THR A 49 7.44 -10.36 5.30
N TYR A 50 6.64 -9.30 5.37
CA TYR A 50 7.11 -8.00 5.83
C TYR A 50 7.35 -8.03 7.35
N PRO A 51 8.52 -7.58 7.85
CA PRO A 51 8.91 -7.82 9.24
C PRO A 51 7.91 -7.30 10.28
N THR A 52 7.28 -6.15 10.03
CA THR A 52 6.30 -5.57 10.96
C THR A 52 5.01 -6.38 11.04
N LEU A 53 4.60 -7.02 9.94
CA LEU A 53 3.43 -7.91 9.93
C LEU A 53 3.72 -9.19 10.71
N ILE A 54 4.90 -9.80 10.47
CA ILE A 54 5.32 -10.99 11.21
C ILE A 54 5.42 -10.69 12.70
N ALA A 55 6.06 -9.58 13.06
CA ALA A 55 6.13 -9.14 14.46
C ALA A 55 4.73 -8.94 15.07
N ALA A 56 3.78 -8.36 14.34
CA ALA A 56 2.40 -8.21 14.82
C ALA A 56 1.71 -9.56 15.10
N VAL A 57 1.95 -10.57 14.25
CA VAL A 57 1.41 -11.94 14.43
C VAL A 57 2.06 -12.65 15.62
N GLU A 58 3.37 -12.49 15.80
CA GLU A 58 4.12 -13.12 16.90
C GLU A 58 3.81 -12.50 18.26
N MET A 59 3.60 -11.17 18.30
CA MET A 59 3.26 -10.45 19.53
C MET A 59 1.78 -10.57 19.94
N ASP A 60 0.94 -11.19 19.10
CA ASP A 60 -0.49 -11.31 19.40
C ASP A 60 -0.81 -12.56 20.23
N ASP A 61 -0.96 -12.34 21.53
CA ASP A 61 -1.36 -13.35 22.51
C ASP A 61 -2.84 -13.75 22.40
N THR A 62 -3.70 -12.95 21.73
CA THR A 62 -5.13 -13.26 21.58
C THR A 62 -5.39 -14.33 20.51
N GLY A 63 -4.41 -14.54 19.61
CA GLY A 63 -4.55 -15.42 18.45
C GLY A 63 -5.45 -14.87 17.34
N SER A 64 -5.85 -13.60 17.42
CA SER A 64 -6.69 -12.94 16.40
C SER A 64 -5.94 -12.67 15.08
N THR A 65 -4.61 -12.58 15.15
CA THR A 65 -3.70 -12.37 14.02
C THR A 65 -2.86 -13.61 13.79
N ARG A 66 -3.26 -14.38 12.77
CA ARG A 66 -2.56 -15.59 12.33
C ARG A 66 -2.51 -15.62 10.80
N ILE A 67 -1.47 -16.23 10.27
CA ILE A 67 -1.39 -16.55 8.84
C ILE A 67 -2.13 -17.87 8.62
N GLY A 68 -3.14 -17.84 7.77
CA GLY A 68 -3.96 -18.99 7.42
C GLY A 68 -3.31 -19.89 6.36
N LYS A 69 -4.11 -20.78 5.79
CA LYS A 69 -3.64 -21.78 4.80
C LYS A 69 -3.04 -21.19 3.52
N PHE A 70 -3.48 -20.00 3.11
CA PHE A 70 -3.05 -19.36 1.87
C PHE A 70 -2.21 -18.11 2.18
N VAL A 71 -1.31 -17.75 1.27
CA VAL A 71 -0.40 -16.60 1.43
C VAL A 71 -1.16 -15.30 1.75
N PHE A 72 -2.27 -15.05 1.07
CA PHE A 72 -3.10 -13.85 1.28
C PHE A 72 -4.16 -14.02 2.37
N ASN A 73 -4.18 -15.15 3.08
CA ASN A 73 -5.16 -15.41 4.13
C ASN A 73 -4.65 -14.91 5.48
N HIS A 74 -4.72 -13.61 5.72
CA HIS A 74 -4.37 -13.00 7.00
C HIS A 74 -5.24 -11.75 7.27
N PRO A 75 -5.48 -11.39 8.54
CA PRO A 75 -6.47 -10.37 8.89
C PRO A 75 -6.08 -8.95 8.47
N PHE A 76 -4.82 -8.70 8.15
CA PHE A 76 -4.34 -7.38 7.72
C PHE A 76 -4.76 -6.99 6.29
N ILE A 77 -5.22 -7.92 5.45
CA ILE A 77 -5.59 -7.62 4.05
C ILE A 77 -6.73 -6.61 3.99
N ILE A 78 -7.87 -6.92 4.62
CA ILE A 78 -9.07 -6.09 4.55
C ILE A 78 -8.83 -4.68 5.11
N PRO A 79 -8.36 -4.50 6.36
CA PRO A 79 -8.12 -3.16 6.91
C PRO A 79 -7.04 -2.40 6.14
N GLY A 80 -5.97 -3.06 5.71
CA GLY A 80 -4.89 -2.42 4.95
C GLY A 80 -5.34 -1.93 3.57
N VAL A 81 -6.12 -2.75 2.84
CA VAL A 81 -6.68 -2.37 1.53
C VAL A 81 -7.68 -1.22 1.67
N ILE A 82 -8.57 -1.30 2.68
CA ILE A 82 -9.53 -0.22 2.96
C ILE A 82 -8.80 1.08 3.29
N ALA A 83 -7.79 1.04 4.17
CA ALA A 83 -7.02 2.21 4.55
C ALA A 83 -6.34 2.87 3.35
N ILE A 84 -5.70 2.09 2.46
CA ILE A 84 -5.08 2.61 1.23
C ILE A 84 -6.15 3.19 0.30
N ALA A 85 -7.24 2.47 0.06
CA ALA A 85 -8.29 2.91 -0.85
C ALA A 85 -8.90 4.24 -0.39
N LEU A 86 -9.27 4.35 0.89
CA LEU A 86 -9.78 5.58 1.48
C LEU A 86 -8.76 6.72 1.44
N SER A 87 -7.49 6.44 1.74
CA SER A 87 -6.43 7.45 1.68
C SER A 87 -6.29 8.03 0.27
N VAL A 88 -6.32 7.19 -0.77
CA VAL A 88 -6.24 7.65 -2.17
C VAL A 88 -7.49 8.46 -2.54
N VAL A 89 -8.69 7.99 -2.18
CA VAL A 89 -9.95 8.70 -2.46
C VAL A 89 -9.94 10.08 -1.80
N PHE A 90 -9.60 10.16 -0.51
CA PHE A 90 -9.56 11.44 0.19
C PHE A 90 -8.47 12.36 -0.36
N ALA A 91 -7.31 11.82 -0.76
CA ALA A 91 -6.26 12.62 -1.37
C ALA A 91 -6.67 13.20 -2.72
N PHE A 92 -7.49 12.49 -3.52
CA PHE A 92 -8.07 13.07 -4.74
C PHE A 92 -9.08 14.18 -4.44
N ILE A 93 -9.96 13.98 -3.45
CA ILE A 93 -10.96 14.99 -3.06
C ILE A 93 -10.26 16.26 -2.56
N ILE A 94 -9.36 16.11 -1.58
CA ILE A 94 -8.64 17.23 -0.97
C ILE A 94 -7.71 17.88 -2.00
N GLY A 95 -6.94 17.08 -2.75
CA GLY A 95 -6.01 17.57 -3.75
C GLY A 95 -6.73 18.35 -4.85
N GLY A 96 -7.87 17.88 -5.35
CA GLY A 96 -8.67 18.60 -6.35
C GLY A 96 -9.34 19.88 -5.84
N MET A 97 -9.39 20.09 -4.52
CA MET A 97 -9.88 21.35 -3.92
C MET A 97 -8.77 22.38 -3.69
N ILE A 98 -7.53 21.92 -3.48
CA ILE A 98 -6.42 22.76 -3.01
C ILE A 98 -5.39 23.04 -4.12
N LEU A 99 -5.19 22.11 -5.06
CA LEU A 99 -4.17 22.17 -6.12
C LEU A 99 -4.80 22.44 -7.48
#